data_AF-A0A2V1GZJ0-F1
#
_entry.id   AF-A0A2V1GZJ0-F1
#
_cell.length_a   1.000
_cell.length_b   1.000
_cell.length_c   1.000
_cell.angle_alpha   90.00
_cell.angle_beta   90.00
_cell.angle_gamma   90.00
#
_symmetry.space_group_name_H-M   'P 1'
#
loop_
_entity.id
_entity.type
_entity.pdbx_description
1 polymer ?
#
loop_
_entity_poly.entity_id
_entity_poly.type
_entity_poly.pdbx_seq_one_letter_code
_entity_poly.pdbx_strand_id
1 'polypeptide(L)'
;MEQVEKITPAILFVTAKTRAKAFLIHLLISTLILIVLSYWLVFIWYPGPLFFTDGGYQGLWLILGCDLVLGPLITLIIFNPNKATSLIKKDLLAIGFIQLAALSGGVWATWESRPAGISFVETNGKFHTFYAHELITQRLPADHATHFSDQSPALIFIEPAAEDDVDKLLASISKIQSGIFEWSQGDLFSSFPQNLERFIAAKKFNSDFFENAKVTKKIQDNINQDNLVLYPVIHAGHYQSRLLLINQNGKLVNHFAMDAIQ
;
A
#
# COMPACT_ATOMS: atom_id res chain seq x y z
N MET A 1 49.42 -13.74 -33.92
CA MET A 1 48.78 -12.83 -32.93
C MET A 1 48.48 -11.47 -33.56
N GLU A 2 47.91 -11.44 -34.77
CA GLU A 2 47.83 -10.25 -35.62
C GLU A 2 46.42 -10.07 -36.20
N GLN A 3 45.43 -10.33 -35.37
CA GLN A 3 43.99 -10.17 -35.67
C GLN A 3 43.28 -9.47 -34.50
N VAL A 4 44.03 -8.73 -33.66
CA VAL A 4 43.42 -7.73 -32.76
C VAL A 4 43.25 -6.46 -33.60
N GLU A 5 42.28 -6.56 -34.50
CA GLU A 5 41.93 -5.60 -35.52
C GLU A 5 41.53 -4.26 -34.88
N LYS A 6 42.02 -3.15 -35.44
CA LYS A 6 41.68 -1.78 -35.05
C LYS A 6 40.16 -1.60 -35.08
N ILE A 7 39.50 -1.72 -33.92
CA ILE A 7 38.10 -1.32 -33.80
C ILE A 7 38.05 0.20 -34.00
N THR A 8 37.56 0.62 -35.16
CA THR A 8 37.46 2.04 -35.48
C THR A 8 36.39 2.72 -34.62
N PRO A 9 36.57 4.01 -34.27
CA PRO A 9 35.62 4.75 -33.45
C PRO A 9 34.19 4.77 -34.04
N ALA A 10 34.05 4.66 -35.37
CA ALA A 10 32.76 4.52 -36.05
C ALA A 10 32.01 3.23 -35.66
N ILE A 11 32.72 2.10 -35.55
CA ILE A 11 32.13 0.80 -35.15
C ILE A 11 31.70 0.85 -33.67
N LEU A 12 32.53 1.43 -32.80
CA LEU A 12 32.17 1.67 -31.40
C LEU A 12 30.94 2.58 -31.26
N PHE A 13 30.83 3.61 -32.08
CA PHE A 13 29.71 4.54 -32.07
C PHE A 13 28.39 3.90 -32.53
N VAL A 14 28.41 3.12 -33.63
CA VAL A 14 27.23 2.41 -34.14
C VAL A 14 26.74 1.34 -33.15
N THR A 15 27.66 0.62 -32.52
CA THR A 15 27.33 -0.40 -31.50
C THR A 15 26.78 0.24 -30.22
N ALA A 16 27.30 1.39 -29.80
CA ALA A 16 26.73 2.15 -28.68
C ALA A 16 25.30 2.66 -28.98
N LYS A 17 25.06 3.18 -30.19
CA LYS A 17 23.73 3.68 -30.60
C LYS A 17 22.66 2.58 -30.61
N THR A 18 23.02 1.39 -31.08
CA THR A 18 22.10 0.23 -31.11
C THR A 18 21.79 -0.31 -29.71
N ARG A 19 22.80 -0.38 -28.83
CA ARG A 19 22.63 -0.69 -27.40
C ARG A 19 21.72 0.31 -26.69
N ALA A 20 21.95 1.60 -26.89
CA ALA A 20 21.12 2.66 -26.31
C ALA A 20 19.67 2.57 -26.80
N LYS A 21 19.45 2.27 -28.09
CA LYS A 21 18.10 2.06 -28.63
C LYS A 21 17.40 0.88 -27.95
N ALA A 22 18.07 -0.26 -27.78
CA ALA A 22 17.50 -1.42 -27.11
C ALA A 22 17.16 -1.12 -25.65
N PHE A 23 18.08 -0.45 -24.93
CA PHE A 23 17.87 0.03 -23.57
C PHE A 23 16.64 0.95 -23.46
N LEU A 24 16.52 1.95 -24.33
CA LEU A 24 15.41 2.92 -24.30
C LEU A 24 14.06 2.26 -24.61
N ILE A 25 14.02 1.31 -25.55
CA ILE A 25 12.80 0.55 -25.84
C ILE A 25 12.41 -0.29 -24.62
N HIS A 26 13.35 -0.98 -23.98
CA HIS A 26 13.09 -1.75 -22.76
C HIS A 26 12.57 -0.85 -21.64
N LEU A 27 13.27 0.26 -21.38
CA LEU A 27 12.89 1.23 -20.35
C LEU A 27 11.49 1.79 -20.60
N LEU A 28 11.13 2.10 -21.85
CA LEU A 28 9.79 2.55 -22.21
C LEU A 28 8.73 1.50 -21.89
N ILE A 29 8.97 0.23 -22.27
CA ILE A 29 8.04 -0.87 -21.98
C ILE A 29 7.87 -1.05 -20.46
N SER A 30 8.98 -1.10 -19.71
CA SER A 30 8.92 -1.19 -18.25
C SER A 30 8.18 -0.01 -17.62
N THR A 31 8.36 1.20 -18.16
CA THR A 31 7.68 2.41 -17.67
C THR A 31 6.17 2.32 -17.87
N LEU A 32 5.71 1.85 -19.03
CA LEU A 32 4.28 1.67 -19.28
C LEU A 32 3.66 0.63 -18.34
N ILE A 33 4.35 -0.48 -18.11
CA ILE A 33 3.92 -1.52 -17.16
C ILE A 33 3.84 -0.94 -15.75
N LEU A 34 4.88 -0.22 -15.32
CA LEU A 34 4.92 0.42 -14.02
C LEU A 34 3.77 1.42 -13.83
N ILE A 35 3.45 2.24 -14.83
CA ILE A 35 2.35 3.22 -14.71
C ILE A 35 1.03 2.52 -14.45
N VAL A 36 0.73 1.45 -15.20
CA VAL A 36 -0.50 0.67 -15.02
C VAL A 36 -0.54 0.03 -13.63
N LEU A 37 0.55 -0.61 -13.20
CA LEU A 37 0.63 -1.24 -11.88
C LEU A 37 0.59 -0.23 -10.74
N SER A 38 1.24 0.92 -10.88
CA SER A 38 1.23 2.00 -9.89
C SER A 38 -0.17 2.55 -9.72
N TYR A 39 -0.93 2.71 -10.81
CA TYR A 39 -2.32 3.13 -10.74
C TYR A 39 -3.17 2.13 -9.92
N TRP A 40 -3.07 0.84 -10.24
CA TRP A 40 -3.77 -0.21 -9.49
C TRP A 40 -3.35 -0.22 -8.01
N LEU A 41 -2.04 -0.15 -7.75
CA LEU A 41 -1.48 -0.19 -6.41
C LEU A 41 -1.98 0.98 -5.54
N VAL A 42 -1.93 2.21 -6.07
CA VAL A 42 -2.25 3.44 -5.31
C VAL A 42 -3.75 3.64 -5.15
N PHE A 43 -4.55 3.38 -6.19
CA PHE A 43 -5.96 3.74 -6.19
C PHE A 43 -6.90 2.57 -5.86
N ILE A 44 -6.46 1.34 -6.05
CA ILE A 44 -7.32 0.16 -5.91
C ILE A 44 -6.87 -0.71 -4.72
N TRP A 45 -5.59 -1.03 -4.60
CA TRP A 45 -5.11 -1.97 -3.57
C TRP A 45 -4.76 -1.31 -2.25
N TYR A 46 -4.21 -0.09 -2.27
CA TYR A 46 -3.81 0.64 -1.07
C TYR A 46 -4.38 2.07 -1.04
N PRO A 47 -5.70 2.24 -0.99
CA PRO A 47 -6.32 3.56 -1.08
C PRO A 47 -5.98 4.46 0.12
N GLY A 48 -5.71 5.73 -0.17
CA GLY A 48 -5.55 6.80 0.83
C GLY A 48 -4.32 6.60 1.74
N PRO A 49 -4.49 6.61 3.09
CA PRO A 49 -3.36 6.50 4.01
C PRO A 49 -2.64 5.16 3.89
N LEU A 50 -3.36 4.10 3.51
CA LEU A 50 -2.89 2.71 3.46
C LEU A 50 -1.69 2.51 2.55
N PHE A 51 -1.56 3.31 1.48
CA PHE A 51 -0.39 3.26 0.59
C PHE A 51 0.92 3.46 1.34
N PHE A 52 0.92 4.29 2.38
CA PHE A 52 2.13 4.63 3.12
C PHE A 52 2.28 3.81 4.40
N THR A 53 1.17 3.39 4.99
CA THR A 53 1.16 2.66 6.27
C THR A 53 1.37 1.15 6.09
N ASP A 54 0.92 0.56 4.97
CA ASP A 54 0.76 -0.90 4.85
C ASP A 54 1.54 -1.55 3.70
N GLY A 55 2.54 -0.87 3.15
CA GLY A 55 3.50 -1.51 2.22
C GLY A 55 3.34 -1.14 0.76
N GLY A 56 2.34 -0.34 0.40
CA GLY A 56 2.16 0.14 -0.97
C GLY A 56 3.39 0.93 -1.47
N TYR A 57 3.92 1.83 -0.66
CA TYR A 57 5.11 2.63 -0.98
C TYR A 57 6.36 1.76 -1.16
N GLN A 58 6.57 0.78 -0.28
CA GLN A 58 7.70 -0.15 -0.34
C GLN A 58 7.58 -1.06 -1.57
N GLY A 59 6.38 -1.55 -1.86
CA GLY A 59 6.09 -2.32 -3.07
C GLY A 59 6.39 -1.53 -4.33
N LEU A 60 5.98 -0.26 -4.39
CA LEU A 60 6.28 0.61 -5.53
C LEU A 60 7.78 0.78 -5.76
N TRP A 61 8.57 1.00 -4.70
CA TRP A 61 10.02 1.12 -4.81
C TRP A 61 10.70 -0.17 -5.28
N LEU A 62 10.18 -1.32 -4.87
CA LEU A 62 10.69 -2.61 -5.32
C LEU A 62 10.44 -2.79 -6.83
N ILE A 63 9.23 -2.49 -7.30
CA ILE A 63 8.90 -2.56 -8.74
C ILE A 63 9.76 -1.57 -9.52
N LEU A 64 9.89 -0.32 -9.04
CA LEU A 64 10.75 0.70 -9.65
C LEU A 64 12.21 0.23 -9.82
N GLY A 65 12.80 -0.32 -8.74
CA GLY A 65 14.17 -0.79 -8.75
C GLY A 65 14.38 -1.99 -9.67
N CYS A 66 13.48 -2.96 -9.64
CA CYS A 66 13.55 -4.12 -10.52
C CYS A 66 13.36 -3.73 -11.99
N ASP A 67 12.32 -2.94 -12.29
CA ASP A 67 11.83 -2.79 -13.66
C ASP A 67 12.41 -1.62 -14.44
N LEU A 68 12.74 -0.52 -13.77
CA LEU A 68 13.33 0.66 -14.42
C LEU A 68 14.85 0.73 -14.28
N VAL A 69 15.42 -0.03 -13.33
CA VAL A 69 16.87 -0.01 -13.09
C VAL A 69 17.48 -1.35 -13.49
N LEU A 70 17.21 -2.42 -12.75
CA LEU A 70 17.91 -3.69 -12.95
C LEU A 70 17.67 -4.29 -14.35
N GLY A 71 16.42 -4.43 -14.80
CA GLY A 71 16.08 -4.99 -16.12
C GLY A 71 16.75 -4.24 -17.28
N PRO A 72 16.51 -2.92 -17.43
CA PRO A 72 17.13 -2.12 -18.48
C PRO A 72 18.67 -2.12 -18.43
N LEU A 73 19.28 -2.05 -17.24
CA LEU A 73 20.74 -2.11 -17.11
C LEU A 73 21.30 -3.47 -17.56
N ILE A 74 20.64 -4.58 -17.19
CA ILE A 74 21.01 -5.91 -17.66
C ILE A 74 20.91 -5.98 -19.19
N THR A 75 19.84 -5.44 -19.78
CA THR A 75 19.71 -5.33 -21.24
C THR A 75 20.84 -4.50 -21.86
N LEU A 76 21.21 -3.37 -21.27
CA LEU A 76 22.30 -2.54 -21.76
C LEU A 76 23.66 -3.27 -21.74
N ILE A 77 23.93 -4.02 -20.68
CA ILE A 77 25.18 -4.77 -20.49
C ILE A 77 25.26 -5.99 -21.41
N ILE A 78 24.19 -6.78 -21.49
CA ILE A 78 24.18 -8.06 -22.20
C ILE A 78 23.99 -7.86 -23.72
N PHE A 79 23.30 -6.80 -24.15
CA PHE A 79 23.01 -6.59 -25.57
C PHE A 79 24.30 -6.44 -26.39
N ASN A 80 24.52 -7.41 -27.27
CA ASN A 80 25.65 -7.40 -28.18
C ASN A 80 25.16 -7.37 -29.64
N PRO A 81 25.28 -6.23 -30.34
CA PRO A 81 24.81 -6.09 -31.72
C PRO A 81 25.61 -6.95 -32.72
N ASN A 82 26.77 -7.47 -32.33
CA ASN A 82 27.60 -8.32 -33.19
C ASN A 82 27.20 -9.82 -33.13
N LYS A 83 26.29 -10.21 -32.23
CA LYS A 83 25.75 -11.58 -32.18
C LYS A 83 24.74 -11.79 -33.31
N ALA A 84 24.59 -13.06 -33.74
CA ALA A 84 23.47 -13.44 -34.60
C ALA A 84 22.13 -13.01 -33.98
N THR A 85 21.22 -12.48 -34.79
CA THR A 85 19.93 -11.94 -34.30
C THR A 85 19.12 -12.96 -33.51
N SER A 86 19.23 -14.25 -33.82
CA SER A 86 18.59 -15.33 -33.06
C SER A 86 19.10 -15.45 -31.63
N LEU A 87 20.39 -15.22 -31.39
CA LEU A 87 21.00 -15.23 -30.06
C LEU A 87 20.61 -13.97 -29.28
N ILE A 88 20.61 -12.79 -29.93
CA ILE A 88 20.14 -11.54 -29.31
C ILE A 88 18.69 -11.69 -28.83
N LYS A 89 17.82 -12.28 -29.66
CA LYS A 89 16.43 -12.55 -29.29
C LYS A 89 16.33 -13.49 -28.08
N LYS A 90 17.14 -14.55 -28.02
CA LYS A 90 17.17 -15.47 -26.86
C LYS A 90 17.64 -14.76 -25.58
N ASP A 91 18.69 -13.94 -25.66
CA ASP A 91 19.19 -13.16 -24.52
C ASP A 91 18.09 -12.23 -23.98
N LEU A 92 17.44 -11.46 -24.86
CA LEU A 92 16.37 -10.53 -24.48
C LEU A 92 15.12 -11.25 -23.95
N LEU A 93 14.75 -12.40 -24.54
CA LEU A 93 13.65 -13.21 -24.03
C LEU A 93 13.95 -13.75 -22.63
N ALA A 94 15.16 -14.25 -22.38
CA ALA A 94 15.55 -14.74 -21.07
C ALA A 94 15.46 -13.62 -20.01
N ILE A 95 15.96 -12.43 -20.31
CA ILE A 95 15.83 -11.24 -19.44
C ILE A 95 14.36 -10.93 -19.19
N GLY A 96 13.55 -10.85 -20.25
CA GLY A 96 12.12 -10.56 -20.16
C GLY A 96 11.35 -11.59 -19.34
N PHE A 97 11.66 -12.88 -19.47
CA PHE A 97 11.03 -13.95 -18.68
C PHE A 97 11.37 -13.85 -17.20
N ILE A 98 12.64 -13.63 -16.86
CA ILE A 98 13.07 -13.47 -15.47
C ILE A 98 12.38 -12.25 -14.84
N GLN A 99 12.33 -11.14 -15.58
CA GLN A 99 11.69 -9.91 -15.11
C GLN A 99 10.17 -10.09 -14.95
N LEU A 100 9.51 -10.75 -15.90
CA LEU A 100 8.08 -11.06 -15.80
C LEU A 100 7.77 -12.00 -14.63
N ALA A 101 8.61 -12.98 -14.36
CA ALA A 101 8.46 -13.87 -13.20
C ALA A 101 8.62 -13.10 -11.88
N ALA A 102 9.64 -12.24 -11.78
CA ALA A 102 9.85 -11.38 -10.61
C ALA A 102 8.67 -10.42 -10.40
N LEU A 103 8.19 -9.78 -11.47
CA LEU A 103 7.05 -8.89 -11.45
C LEU A 103 5.78 -9.63 -11.00
N SER A 104 5.51 -10.80 -11.56
CA SER A 104 4.35 -11.62 -11.20
C SER A 104 4.38 -12.02 -9.72
N GLY A 105 5.55 -12.40 -9.21
CA GLY A 105 5.73 -12.70 -7.79
C GLY A 105 5.48 -11.48 -6.89
N GLY A 106 5.99 -10.31 -7.28
CA GLY A 106 5.73 -9.06 -6.57
C GLY A 106 4.24 -8.69 -6.56
N VAL A 107 3.61 -8.72 -7.73
CA VAL A 107 2.16 -8.45 -7.90
C VAL A 107 1.32 -9.39 -7.04
N TRP A 108 1.63 -10.69 -7.04
CA TRP A 108 0.93 -11.68 -6.22
C TRP A 108 1.10 -11.43 -4.72
N ALA A 109 2.33 -11.21 -4.26
CA ALA A 109 2.61 -10.93 -2.84
C ALA A 109 1.90 -9.64 -2.36
N THR A 110 1.89 -8.61 -3.20
CA THR A 110 1.19 -7.35 -2.91
C THR A 110 -0.32 -7.50 -2.92
N TRP A 111 -0.88 -8.31 -3.83
CA TRP A 111 -2.32 -8.59 -3.85
C TRP A 111 -2.78 -9.34 -2.59
N GLU A 112 -2.03 -10.34 -2.15
CA GLU A 112 -2.36 -11.16 -0.97
C GLU A 112 -2.31 -10.34 0.33
N SER A 113 -1.32 -9.45 0.45
CA SER A 113 -1.12 -8.59 1.61
C SER A 113 -1.85 -7.24 1.51
N ARG A 114 -2.81 -7.10 0.59
CA ARG A 114 -3.52 -5.82 0.42
C ARG A 114 -4.45 -5.55 1.60
N PRO A 115 -4.48 -4.30 2.11
CA PRO A 115 -5.39 -3.91 3.17
C PRO A 115 -6.83 -3.87 2.65
N ALA A 116 -7.78 -4.27 3.48
CA ALA A 116 -9.21 -4.23 3.17
C ALA A 116 -9.91 -3.01 3.78
N GLY A 117 -9.32 -2.41 4.83
CA GLY A 117 -9.83 -1.18 5.43
C GLY A 117 -9.16 -0.85 6.74
N ILE A 118 -9.76 0.12 7.43
CA ILE A 118 -9.33 0.64 8.73
C ILE A 118 -10.50 0.44 9.70
N SER A 119 -10.21 -0.14 10.85
CA SER A 119 -11.19 -0.40 11.91
C SER A 119 -10.82 0.35 13.18
N PHE A 120 -11.78 1.04 13.79
CA PHE A 120 -11.64 1.58 15.13
C PHE A 120 -12.08 0.55 16.16
N VAL A 121 -11.21 0.23 17.11
CA VAL A 121 -11.50 -0.68 18.21
C VAL A 121 -11.80 0.12 19.46
N GLU A 122 -13.04 0.02 19.94
CA GLU A 122 -13.51 0.77 21.11
C GLU A 122 -12.72 0.42 22.38
N THR A 123 -12.39 -0.85 22.59
CA THR A 123 -11.72 -1.36 23.81
C THR A 123 -10.33 -0.75 24.03
N ASN A 124 -9.59 -0.48 22.96
CA ASN A 124 -8.24 0.09 23.02
C ASN A 124 -8.14 1.53 22.50
N GLY A 125 -9.23 2.07 21.96
CA GLY A 125 -9.33 3.44 21.46
C GLY A 125 -8.44 3.73 20.23
N LYS A 126 -8.03 2.70 19.48
CA LYS A 126 -7.11 2.84 18.34
C LYS A 126 -7.76 2.40 17.04
N PHE A 127 -7.29 3.01 15.97
CA PHE A 127 -7.53 2.50 14.63
C PHE A 127 -6.43 1.49 14.28
N HIS A 128 -6.82 0.44 13.59
CA HIS A 128 -5.97 -0.62 13.07
C HIS A 128 -6.32 -0.85 11.61
N THR A 129 -5.36 -1.33 10.83
CA THR A 129 -5.63 -1.84 9.48
C THR A 129 -5.95 -3.32 9.57
N PHE A 130 -6.95 -3.75 8.81
CA PHE A 130 -7.24 -5.16 8.58
C PHE A 130 -7.08 -5.48 7.10
N TYR A 131 -6.77 -6.73 6.80
CA TYR A 131 -6.35 -7.19 5.48
C TYR A 131 -7.36 -8.13 4.84
N ALA A 132 -7.35 -8.19 3.51
CA ALA A 132 -8.25 -9.05 2.76
C ALA A 132 -8.09 -10.54 3.13
N HIS A 133 -6.86 -11.01 3.37
CA HIS A 133 -6.60 -12.40 3.75
C HIS A 133 -7.18 -12.77 5.13
N GLU A 134 -7.28 -11.81 6.07
CA GLU A 134 -7.87 -12.06 7.39
C GLU A 134 -9.38 -12.32 7.28
N LEU A 135 -10.07 -11.61 6.38
CA LEU A 135 -11.48 -11.85 6.07
C LEU A 135 -11.68 -13.20 5.37
N ILE A 136 -10.83 -13.52 4.40
CA ILE A 136 -10.89 -14.80 3.67
C ILE A 136 -10.66 -15.99 4.62
N THR A 137 -9.73 -15.86 5.58
CA THR A 137 -9.48 -16.89 6.60
C THR A 137 -10.71 -17.16 7.47
N GLN A 138 -11.54 -16.13 7.67
CA GLN A 138 -12.84 -16.23 8.35
C GLN A 138 -13.98 -16.72 7.46
N ARG A 139 -13.69 -17.10 6.20
CA ARG A 139 -14.69 -17.46 5.17
C ARG A 139 -15.63 -16.31 4.81
N LEU A 140 -15.16 -15.07 4.98
CA LEU A 140 -15.83 -13.87 4.53
C LEU A 140 -15.27 -13.43 3.19
N PRO A 141 -16.08 -12.78 2.33
CA PRO A 141 -15.57 -12.23 1.09
C PRO A 141 -14.59 -11.07 1.37
N ALA A 142 -13.62 -10.84 0.48
CA ALA A 142 -12.58 -9.84 0.68
C ALA A 142 -13.12 -8.39 0.75
N ASP A 143 -14.30 -8.16 0.21
CA ASP A 143 -15.04 -6.90 0.21
C ASP A 143 -16.12 -6.83 1.31
N HIS A 144 -16.11 -7.73 2.30
CA HIS A 144 -17.09 -7.77 3.39
C HIS A 144 -17.28 -6.42 4.09
N ALA A 145 -16.21 -5.62 4.21
CA ALA A 145 -16.26 -4.28 4.80
C ALA A 145 -17.21 -3.30 4.06
N THR A 146 -17.50 -3.54 2.78
CA THR A 146 -18.40 -2.70 1.96
C THR A 146 -19.85 -2.76 2.43
N HIS A 147 -20.24 -3.77 3.20
CA HIS A 147 -21.57 -3.82 3.83
C HIS A 147 -21.75 -2.76 4.92
N PHE A 148 -20.65 -2.22 5.46
CA PHE A 148 -20.66 -1.32 6.62
C PHE A 148 -20.11 0.08 6.30
N SER A 149 -19.43 0.24 5.16
CA SER A 149 -18.76 1.48 4.75
C SER A 149 -18.87 1.69 3.24
N ASP A 150 -19.26 2.89 2.81
CA ASP A 150 -19.36 3.31 1.41
C ASP A 150 -18.07 4.00 0.89
N GLN A 151 -17.13 4.28 1.79
CA GLN A 151 -15.90 5.02 1.50
C GLN A 151 -14.70 4.08 1.25
N SER A 152 -13.68 4.60 0.57
CA SER A 152 -12.41 3.91 0.30
C SER A 152 -11.24 4.75 0.82
N PRO A 153 -10.40 4.21 1.73
CA PRO A 153 -10.53 2.91 2.38
C PRO A 153 -11.79 2.80 3.25
N ALA A 154 -12.29 1.57 3.42
CA ALA A 154 -13.41 1.31 4.32
C ALA A 154 -13.04 1.73 5.75
N LEU A 155 -13.90 2.50 6.40
CA LEU A 155 -13.77 2.87 7.81
C LEU A 155 -14.87 2.15 8.60
N ILE A 156 -14.44 1.31 9.53
CA ILE A 156 -15.27 0.36 10.28
C ILE A 156 -15.18 0.66 11.77
N PHE A 157 -16.26 0.44 12.51
CA PHE A 157 -16.25 0.43 13.96
C PHE A 157 -16.35 -1.01 14.45
N ILE A 158 -15.52 -1.39 15.40
CA ILE A 158 -15.52 -2.71 16.00
C ILE A 158 -16.34 -2.63 17.28
N GLU A 159 -17.50 -3.26 17.24
CA GLU A 159 -18.34 -3.40 18.42
C GLU A 159 -17.76 -4.53 19.27
N PRO A 160 -17.32 -4.24 20.51
CA PRO A 160 -16.81 -5.29 21.39
C PRO A 160 -17.89 -6.32 21.65
N ALA A 161 -17.50 -7.59 21.75
CA ALA A 161 -18.38 -8.64 22.23
C ALA A 161 -18.89 -8.23 23.62
N ALA A 162 -20.22 -8.12 23.76
CA ALA A 162 -20.84 -7.68 25.01
C ALA A 162 -20.43 -8.63 26.15
N GLU A 163 -20.12 -8.08 27.33
CA GLU A 163 -19.65 -8.87 28.47
C GLU A 163 -20.66 -9.91 28.95
N ASP A 164 -21.95 -9.65 28.73
CA ASP A 164 -23.06 -10.56 29.03
C ASP A 164 -23.31 -11.62 27.95
N ASP A 165 -22.70 -11.47 26.76
CA ASP A 165 -22.76 -12.42 25.65
C ASP A 165 -21.52 -13.33 25.66
N VAL A 166 -21.51 -14.26 26.61
CA VAL A 166 -20.39 -15.20 26.85
C VAL A 166 -20.03 -16.00 25.59
N ASP A 167 -21.01 -16.39 24.78
CA ASP A 167 -20.78 -17.16 23.55
C ASP A 167 -20.01 -16.33 22.52
N LYS A 168 -20.37 -15.06 22.31
CA LYS A 168 -19.61 -14.16 21.43
C LYS A 168 -18.22 -13.88 21.98
N LEU A 169 -18.08 -13.70 23.29
CA LEU A 169 -16.77 -13.47 23.91
C LEU A 169 -15.85 -14.67 23.69
N LEU A 170 -16.34 -15.90 23.93
CA LEU A 170 -15.58 -17.13 23.68
C LEU A 170 -15.23 -17.31 22.19
N ALA A 171 -16.16 -17.00 21.29
CA ALA A 171 -15.91 -17.04 19.85
C ALA A 171 -14.81 -16.04 19.45
N SER A 172 -14.83 -14.82 19.97
CA SER A 172 -13.79 -13.82 19.74
C SER A 172 -12.43 -14.26 20.27
N ILE A 173 -12.38 -14.79 21.50
CA ILE A 173 -11.14 -15.32 22.09
C ILE A 173 -10.58 -16.47 21.25
N SER A 174 -11.44 -17.38 20.76
CA SER A 174 -11.03 -18.48 19.89
C SER A 174 -10.41 -17.98 18.58
N LYS A 175 -11.00 -16.94 17.97
CA LYS A 175 -10.45 -16.30 16.77
C LYS A 175 -9.08 -15.67 17.02
N ILE A 176 -8.92 -14.98 18.16
CA ILE A 176 -7.63 -14.39 18.57
C ILE A 176 -6.54 -15.48 18.70
N GLN A 177 -6.88 -16.63 19.30
CA GLN A 177 -5.95 -17.76 19.42
C GLN A 177 -5.55 -18.35 18.05
N SER A 178 -6.40 -18.20 17.04
CA SER A 178 -6.10 -18.61 15.65
C SER A 178 -5.38 -17.54 14.81
N GLY A 179 -5.02 -16.41 15.42
CA GLY A 179 -4.31 -15.32 14.74
C GLY A 179 -5.23 -14.28 14.08
N ILE A 180 -6.54 -14.35 14.30
CA ILE A 180 -7.51 -13.35 13.84
C ILE A 180 -7.77 -12.37 14.99
N PHE A 181 -7.20 -11.19 14.89
CA PHE A 181 -7.30 -10.15 15.92
C PHE A 181 -8.68 -9.48 15.93
N GLU A 182 -9.05 -8.89 17.07
CA GLU A 182 -10.33 -8.18 17.27
C GLU A 182 -10.67 -7.20 16.15
N TRP A 183 -9.69 -6.44 15.66
CA TRP A 183 -9.86 -5.45 14.60
C TRP A 183 -10.17 -6.03 13.21
N SER A 184 -9.90 -7.31 12.99
CA SER A 184 -10.17 -7.99 11.73
C SER A 184 -11.33 -8.98 11.80
N GLN A 185 -12.00 -9.11 12.96
CA GLN A 185 -13.15 -10.00 13.10
C GLN A 185 -14.40 -9.44 12.42
N GLY A 186 -14.77 -10.00 11.26
CA GLY A 186 -15.87 -9.47 10.45
C GLY A 186 -17.23 -9.49 11.16
N ASP A 187 -17.47 -10.45 12.06
CA ASP A 187 -18.72 -10.50 12.84
C ASP A 187 -18.85 -9.35 13.86
N LEU A 188 -17.76 -8.64 14.17
CA LEU A 188 -17.75 -7.47 15.04
C LEU A 188 -17.83 -6.16 14.25
N PHE A 189 -17.86 -6.23 12.92
CA PHE A 189 -17.89 -5.04 12.07
C PHE A 189 -19.24 -4.34 12.20
N SER A 190 -19.17 -3.02 12.35
CA SER A 190 -20.32 -2.14 12.38
C SER A 190 -20.02 -0.83 11.65
N SER A 191 -21.06 -0.10 11.27
CA SER A 191 -20.91 1.15 10.54
C SER A 191 -20.25 2.21 11.42
N PHE A 192 -19.14 2.77 10.94
CA PHE A 192 -18.44 3.84 11.67
C PHE A 192 -19.28 5.12 11.83
N PRO A 193 -19.97 5.65 10.79
CA PRO A 193 -20.87 6.77 10.93
C PRO A 193 -21.98 6.57 11.98
N GLN A 194 -22.55 5.36 12.08
CA GLN A 194 -23.60 5.07 13.06
C GLN A 194 -23.09 5.02 14.50
N ASN A 195 -21.82 4.66 14.68
CA ASN A 195 -21.16 4.59 15.98
C ASN A 195 -20.30 5.81 16.29
N LEU A 196 -20.52 6.94 15.59
CA LEU A 196 -19.71 8.15 15.76
C LEU A 196 -19.83 8.71 17.19
N GLU A 197 -21.01 8.67 17.80
CA GLU A 197 -21.19 9.13 19.17
C GLU A 197 -20.41 8.29 20.18
N ARG A 198 -20.41 6.95 20.01
CA ARG A 198 -19.59 6.03 20.82
C ARG A 198 -18.11 6.29 20.62
N PHE A 199 -17.68 6.49 19.37
CA PHE A 199 -16.33 6.91 19.07
C PHE A 199 -15.98 8.22 19.78
N ILE A 200 -16.85 9.23 19.77
CA ILE A 200 -16.62 10.50 20.49
C ILE A 200 -16.64 10.30 22.01
N ALA A 201 -17.50 9.43 22.54
CA ALA A 201 -17.61 9.17 23.98
C ALA A 201 -16.44 8.35 24.53
N ALA A 202 -15.92 7.40 23.77
CA ALA A 202 -14.70 6.65 24.08
C ALA A 202 -13.47 7.60 24.18
N LYS A 203 -13.55 8.81 23.61
CA LYS A 203 -12.47 9.81 23.56
C LYS A 203 -12.45 10.78 24.75
N LYS A 204 -12.12 10.29 25.94
CA LYS A 204 -11.49 11.15 26.96
C LYS A 204 -10.01 11.50 26.65
N PHE A 205 -9.67 11.70 25.37
CA PHE A 205 -8.35 12.05 24.82
C PHE A 205 -8.60 12.77 23.46
N ASN A 206 -8.11 13.96 23.11
CA ASN A 206 -7.14 14.86 23.72
C ASN A 206 -7.26 16.24 23.02
N SER A 207 -8.04 17.19 23.56
CA SER A 207 -7.88 18.61 23.23
C SER A 207 -6.42 19.03 23.47
N ASP A 208 -5.81 18.48 24.51
CA ASP A 208 -4.48 18.83 24.99
C ASP A 208 -3.37 18.33 24.06
N PHE A 209 -3.61 17.32 23.19
CA PHE A 209 -2.63 16.88 22.19
C PHE A 209 -2.42 17.95 21.13
N PHE A 210 -3.51 18.55 20.63
CA PHE A 210 -3.43 19.60 19.62
C PHE A 210 -3.14 20.97 20.23
N GLU A 211 -3.53 21.21 21.49
CA GLU A 211 -3.14 22.44 22.20
C GLU A 211 -1.64 22.49 22.51
N ASN A 212 -0.99 21.34 22.80
CA ASN A 212 0.44 21.29 23.12
C ASN A 212 1.34 20.95 21.95
N ALA A 213 0.83 20.29 20.90
CA ALA A 213 1.59 20.08 19.68
C ALA A 213 1.69 21.38 18.87
N LYS A 214 2.87 21.70 18.33
CA LYS A 214 3.00 22.68 17.25
C LYS A 214 2.48 22.04 15.97
N VAL A 215 1.16 22.03 15.86
CA VAL A 215 0.44 21.59 14.68
C VAL A 215 0.77 22.56 13.54
N THR A 216 1.23 22.05 12.41
CA THR A 216 1.54 22.89 11.25
C THR A 216 0.31 23.68 10.80
N LYS A 217 0.51 24.91 10.30
CA LYS A 217 -0.57 25.77 9.77
C LYS A 217 -1.45 25.03 8.75
N LYS A 218 -0.87 24.11 7.96
CA LYS A 218 -1.58 23.26 7.00
C LYS A 218 -2.65 22.38 7.66
N ILE A 219 -2.35 21.78 8.81
CA ILE A 219 -3.33 20.99 9.56
C ILE A 219 -4.37 21.94 10.17
N GLN A 220 -3.94 23.06 10.76
CA GLN A 220 -4.84 24.04 11.39
C GLN A 220 -5.84 24.68 10.42
N ASP A 221 -5.43 24.98 9.19
CA ASP A 221 -6.30 25.49 8.14
C ASP A 221 -7.36 24.46 7.71
N ASN A 222 -7.04 23.16 7.75
CA ASN A 222 -8.03 22.10 7.50
C ASN A 222 -9.01 21.97 8.66
N ILE A 223 -8.52 22.06 9.91
CA ILE A 223 -9.34 21.92 11.13
C ILE A 223 -10.40 23.02 11.24
N ASN A 224 -10.04 24.25 10.89
CA ASN A 224 -10.91 25.41 11.11
C ASN A 224 -12.07 25.53 10.10
N GLN A 225 -12.03 24.81 8.98
CA GLN A 225 -12.98 25.01 7.89
C GLN A 225 -14.25 24.18 8.00
N ASP A 226 -14.19 23.07 8.73
CA ASP A 226 -15.34 22.25 9.05
C ASP A 226 -15.19 21.79 10.49
N ASN A 227 -16.30 21.57 11.16
CA ASN A 227 -16.42 21.24 12.57
C ASN A 227 -15.80 19.82 12.86
N LEU A 228 -14.49 19.66 12.63
CA LEU A 228 -13.78 18.39 12.40
C LEU A 228 -13.36 17.73 13.71
N VAL A 229 -13.60 16.42 13.80
CA VAL A 229 -13.09 15.60 14.91
C VAL A 229 -11.75 15.01 14.48
N LEU A 230 -10.66 15.71 14.79
CA LEU A 230 -9.32 15.17 14.57
C LEU A 230 -9.08 13.93 15.42
N TYR A 231 -8.37 12.95 14.88
CA TYR A 231 -7.88 11.85 15.69
C TYR A 231 -6.44 11.46 15.36
N PRO A 232 -5.50 11.58 16.31
CA PRO A 232 -4.17 11.03 16.13
C PRO A 232 -4.28 9.50 16.12
N VAL A 233 -4.13 8.92 14.94
CA VAL A 233 -4.10 7.47 14.77
C VAL A 233 -2.67 6.99 14.90
N ILE A 234 -2.40 6.30 16.01
CA ILE A 234 -1.03 5.93 16.36
C ILE A 234 -0.61 4.60 15.71
N HIS A 235 -1.51 3.77 15.15
CA HIS A 235 -1.07 2.52 14.53
C HIS A 235 -2.00 1.94 13.44
N ALA A 236 -1.96 2.53 12.25
CA ALA A 236 -2.69 2.02 11.09
C ALA A 236 -1.84 1.13 10.16
N GLY A 237 -0.64 0.68 10.53
CA GLY A 237 0.10 -0.21 9.62
C GLY A 237 1.53 -0.54 10.02
N HIS A 238 2.16 -1.40 9.22
CA HIS A 238 3.48 -1.98 9.47
C HIS A 238 4.66 -1.00 9.30
N TYR A 239 4.50 0.09 8.54
CA TYR A 239 5.63 0.92 8.11
C TYR A 239 5.63 2.34 8.65
N GLN A 240 4.49 3.03 8.60
CA GLN A 240 4.37 4.43 9.04
C GLN A 240 3.07 4.63 9.81
N SER A 241 3.11 5.50 10.83
CA SER A 241 1.89 6.00 11.47
C SER A 241 1.41 7.27 10.79
N ARG A 242 0.09 7.48 10.74
CA ARG A 242 -0.53 8.67 10.14
C ARG A 242 -1.68 9.17 10.97
N LEU A 243 -1.83 10.49 11.06
CA LEU A 243 -3.00 11.13 11.62
C LEU A 243 -4.16 11.04 10.62
N LEU A 244 -5.34 10.60 11.07
CA LEU A 244 -6.54 10.57 10.24
C LEU A 244 -7.43 11.76 10.59
N LEU A 245 -7.93 12.43 9.54
CA LEU A 245 -8.89 13.51 9.68
C LEU A 245 -10.27 12.98 9.29
N ILE A 246 -11.19 12.97 10.25
CA ILE A 246 -12.54 12.43 10.10
C ILE A 246 -13.54 13.56 10.36
N ASN A 247 -14.53 13.71 9.48
CA ASN A 247 -15.58 14.71 9.64
C ASN A 247 -16.72 14.25 10.56
N GLN A 248 -17.67 15.15 10.84
CA GLN A 248 -18.84 14.85 11.69
C GLN A 248 -19.81 13.82 11.09
N ASN A 249 -19.60 13.39 9.85
CA ASN A 249 -20.38 12.33 9.22
C ASN A 249 -19.66 10.97 9.29
N GLY A 250 -18.53 10.88 10.01
CA GLY A 250 -17.73 9.65 10.10
C GLY A 250 -16.98 9.30 8.82
N LYS A 251 -16.76 10.27 7.91
CA LYS A 251 -15.98 10.07 6.68
C LYS A 251 -14.53 10.51 6.87
N LEU A 252 -13.60 9.67 6.40
CA LEU A 252 -12.19 9.99 6.30
C LEU A 252 -12.00 11.01 5.16
N VAL A 253 -11.63 12.24 5.53
CA VAL A 253 -11.46 13.34 4.57
C VAL A 253 -10.01 13.62 4.24
N ASN A 254 -9.07 13.31 5.15
CA ASN A 254 -7.65 13.53 4.91
C ASN A 254 -6.78 12.69 5.85
N HIS A 255 -5.47 12.67 5.60
CA HIS A 255 -4.49 12.08 6.51
C HIS A 255 -3.14 12.82 6.44
N PHE A 256 -2.38 12.80 7.54
CA PHE A 256 -1.08 13.46 7.63
C PHE A 256 -0.03 12.52 8.21
N ALA A 257 1.23 12.67 7.78
CA ALA A 257 2.33 11.97 8.41
C ALA A 257 2.58 12.53 9.83
N MET A 258 3.03 11.69 10.75
CA MET A 258 3.18 12.08 12.17
C MET A 258 4.27 13.13 12.40
N ASP A 259 5.26 13.23 11.52
CA ASP A 259 6.29 14.28 11.51
C ASP A 259 5.75 15.68 11.18
N ALA A 260 4.50 15.77 10.70
CA ALA A 260 3.79 17.05 10.53
C ALA A 260 3.29 17.65 11.87
N ILE A 261 3.59 16.99 12.99
CA ILE A 261 3.26 17.38 14.37
C ILE A 261 4.61 17.55 15.10
N GLN A 262 4.99 18.78 15.41
CA GLN A 262 6.26 19.10 16.12
C GLN A 262 6.05 19.42 17.58
#